data_AF-A2DLX2-F1
#
_entry.id   AF-A2DLX2-F1
#
_cell.length_a   1.000
_cell.length_b   1.000
_cell.length_c   1.000
_cell.angle_alpha   90.00
_cell.angle_beta   90.00
_cell.angle_gamma   90.00
#
_symmetry.space_group_name_H-M   'P 1'
#
loop_
_entity.id
_entity.type
_entity.pdbx_description
1 polymer ?
#
loop_
_entity_poly.entity_id
_entity_poly.type
_entity_poly.pdbx_seq_one_letter_code
_entity_poly.pdbx_strand_id
1 'polypeptide(L)'
;MSSDYAKPYSDFIGAFEKLFLIKSNESVEDVCNIITNVLISKYQITKNQLSSIILKAFLYNYASRENYIKILKNIGFDNEVLSNLTFPLEDSVEFIVIHD
;
A
#
# COMPACT_ATOMS: atom_id res chain seq x y z
N MET A 1 -26.55 0.30 -20.10
CA MET A 1 -25.22 -0.13 -19.63
C MET A 1 -25.44 -0.85 -18.31
N SER A 2 -25.15 -2.15 -18.22
CA SER A 2 -25.38 -2.93 -17.00
C SER A 2 -24.52 -2.38 -15.86
N SER A 3 -25.15 -1.97 -14.76
CA SER A 3 -24.55 -1.30 -13.61
C SER A 3 -23.71 -2.22 -12.70
N ASP A 4 -23.50 -3.48 -13.09
CA ASP A 4 -22.97 -4.52 -12.20
C ASP A 4 -21.57 -5.05 -12.55
N TYR A 5 -20.85 -4.39 -13.47
CA TYR A 5 -19.53 -4.85 -13.91
C TYR A 5 -18.48 -4.84 -12.78
N ALA A 6 -18.67 -3.99 -11.77
CA ALA A 6 -17.75 -3.87 -10.63
C ALA A 6 -17.98 -4.92 -9.54
N LYS A 7 -19.16 -5.55 -9.44
CA LYS A 7 -19.49 -6.50 -8.36
C LYS A 7 -18.47 -7.63 -8.22
N PRO A 8 -17.99 -8.28 -9.30
CA PRO A 8 -17.01 -9.36 -9.19
C PRO A 8 -15.63 -8.91 -8.68
N TYR A 9 -15.34 -7.60 -8.71
CA TYR A 9 -14.06 -7.00 -8.30
C TYR A 9 -14.15 -6.21 -7.00
N SER A 10 -15.29 -6.29 -6.30
CA SER A 10 -15.52 -5.56 -5.05
C SER A 10 -14.48 -5.88 -3.97
N ASP A 11 -14.04 -7.14 -3.88
CA ASP A 11 -13.00 -7.54 -2.94
C ASP A 11 -11.61 -7.07 -3.37
N PHE A 12 -11.30 -7.07 -4.67
CA PHE A 12 -10.07 -6.48 -5.21
C PHE A 12 -9.97 -5.00 -4.86
N ILE A 13 -11.04 -4.24 -5.10
CA ILE A 13 -11.12 -2.81 -4.78
C ILE A 13 -10.98 -2.61 -3.27
N GLY A 14 -11.74 -3.36 -2.47
CA GLY A 14 -11.70 -3.27 -1.01
C GLY A 14 -10.32 -3.63 -0.42
N ALA A 15 -9.60 -4.58 -1.00
CA ALA A 15 -8.24 -4.90 -0.59
C ALA A 15 -7.26 -3.75 -0.84
N PHE A 16 -7.39 -3.04 -1.96
CA PHE A 16 -6.59 -1.85 -2.22
C PHE A 16 -6.99 -0.66 -1.36
N GLU A 17 -8.28 -0.41 -1.16
CA GLU A 17 -8.74 0.64 -0.23
C GLU A 17 -8.15 0.39 1.16
N LYS A 18 -8.19 -0.86 1.64
CA LYS A 18 -7.60 -1.22 2.93
C LYS A 18 -6.09 -1.00 2.99
N LEU A 19 -5.36 -1.29 1.91
CA LEU A 19 -3.92 -1.03 1.82
C LEU A 19 -3.59 0.47 1.81
N PHE A 20 -4.27 1.27 1.00
CA PHE A 20 -3.96 2.69 0.84
C PHE A 20 -4.44 3.54 2.01
N LEU A 21 -5.52 3.14 2.68
CA LEU A 21 -6.11 3.89 3.79
C LEU A 21 -5.81 3.26 5.16
N ILE A 22 -4.76 2.44 5.25
CA ILE A 22 -4.34 1.85 6.52
C ILE A 22 -4.09 2.93 7.57
N LYS A 23 -4.66 2.74 8.75
CA LYS A 23 -4.43 3.64 9.87
C LYS A 23 -3.21 3.19 10.66
N SER A 24 -2.55 4.12 11.33
CA SER A 24 -1.35 3.83 12.14
C SER A 24 -1.61 2.79 13.24
N ASN A 25 -2.84 2.73 13.78
CA ASN A 25 -3.25 1.82 14.83
C ASN A 25 -3.92 0.52 14.33
N GLU A 26 -4.01 0.30 13.02
CA GLU A 26 -4.58 -0.93 12.49
C GLU A 26 -3.62 -2.12 12.60
N SER A 27 -4.20 -3.31 12.76
CA SER A 27 -3.43 -4.56 12.76
C SER A 27 -2.81 -4.80 11.38
N VAL A 28 -1.48 -4.81 11.33
CA VAL A 28 -0.73 -5.15 10.12
C VAL A 28 -1.06 -6.57 9.65
N GLU A 29 -1.29 -7.50 10.59
CA GLU A 29 -1.59 -8.89 10.28
C GLU A 29 -2.91 -9.03 9.53
N ASP A 30 -3.94 -8.29 9.93
CA ASP A 30 -5.25 -8.29 9.25
C ASP A 30 -5.11 -7.77 7.81
N VAL A 31 -4.32 -6.71 7.62
CA VAL A 31 -4.06 -6.16 6.28
C VAL A 31 -3.26 -7.15 5.43
N CYS A 32 -2.23 -7.79 5.99
CA CYS A 32 -1.47 -8.83 5.32
C CYS A 32 -2.34 -10.04 4.93
N ASN A 33 -3.29 -10.44 5.77
CA ASN A 33 -4.23 -11.52 5.48
C ASN A 33 -5.14 -11.17 4.30
N ILE A 34 -5.68 -9.95 4.25
CA ILE A 34 -6.49 -9.47 3.12
C ILE A 34 -5.66 -9.44 1.83
N ILE A 35 -4.46 -8.87 1.88
CA ILE A 35 -3.56 -8.80 0.74
C ILE A 35 -3.20 -10.20 0.22
N THR A 36 -2.86 -11.13 1.12
CA THR A 36 -2.47 -12.48 0.75
C THR A 36 -3.64 -13.22 0.11
N ASN A 37 -4.80 -13.23 0.74
CA ASN A 37 -5.95 -14.00 0.26
C ASN A 37 -6.54 -13.41 -1.02
N VAL A 38 -6.66 -12.09 -1.11
CA VAL A 38 -7.29 -11.43 -2.25
C VAL A 38 -6.27 -11.17 -3.36
N LEU A 39 -5.28 -10.31 -3.10
CA LEU A 39 -4.40 -9.81 -4.16
C LEU A 39 -3.46 -10.91 -4.68
N ILE A 40 -2.89 -11.73 -3.79
CA ILE A 40 -1.96 -12.79 -4.18
C ILE A 40 -2.73 -14.06 -4.59
N SER A 41 -3.53 -14.65 -3.70
CA SER A 41 -4.13 -15.96 -3.96
C SER A 41 -5.27 -15.92 -4.99
N LYS A 42 -6.18 -14.95 -4.92
CA LYS A 42 -7.32 -14.86 -5.86
C LYS A 42 -6.92 -14.21 -7.19
N TYR A 43 -6.26 -13.05 -7.12
CA TYR A 43 -5.95 -12.24 -8.30
C TYR A 43 -4.54 -12.45 -8.85
N GLN A 44 -3.70 -13.26 -8.20
CA GLN A 44 -2.37 -13.66 -8.69
C GLN A 44 -1.45 -12.45 -8.96
N ILE A 45 -1.61 -11.36 -8.22
CA ILE A 45 -0.67 -10.24 -8.27
C ILE A 45 0.69 -10.74 -7.79
N THR A 46 1.71 -10.52 -8.62
CA THR A 46 3.07 -10.93 -8.29
C THR A 46 3.62 -10.10 -7.14
N LYS A 47 4.52 -10.68 -6.36
CA LYS A 47 5.19 -9.98 -5.26
C LYS A 47 5.85 -8.66 -5.71
N ASN A 48 6.46 -8.63 -6.89
CA ASN A 48 7.11 -7.43 -7.45
C ASN A 48 6.12 -6.32 -7.81
N GLN A 49 4.95 -6.67 -8.35
CA GLN A 49 3.89 -5.70 -8.60
C GLN A 49 3.33 -5.18 -7.27
N LEU A 50 3.09 -6.08 -6.32
CA LEU A 50 2.54 -5.73 -5.02
C LEU A 50 3.48 -4.80 -4.24
N SER A 51 4.79 -5.06 -4.22
CA SER A 51 5.75 -4.16 -3.57
C SER A 51 5.73 -2.78 -4.20
N SER A 52 5.74 -2.69 -5.54
CA SER A 52 5.63 -1.40 -6.23
C SER A 52 4.36 -0.63 -5.85
N ILE A 53 3.25 -1.33 -5.62
CA ILE A 53 1.99 -0.71 -5.19
C ILE A 53 2.07 -0.29 -3.72
N ILE A 54 2.62 -1.11 -2.83
CA ILE A 54 2.80 -0.76 -1.41
C ILE A 54 3.71 0.45 -1.26
N LEU A 55 4.75 0.56 -2.09
CA LEU A 55 5.62 1.74 -2.13
C LEU A 55 4.87 3.01 -2.54
N LYS A 56 3.94 2.91 -3.49
CA LYS A 56 3.06 4.03 -3.82
C LYS A 56 2.13 4.37 -2.66
N ALA A 57 1.51 3.38 -2.02
CA ALA A 57 0.63 3.60 -0.86
C ALA A 57 1.38 4.31 0.29
N PHE A 58 2.61 3.88 0.54
CA PHE A 58 3.51 4.53 1.48
C PHE A 58 3.73 6.02 1.17
N LEU A 59 3.97 6.39 -0.10
CA LEU A 59 4.21 7.78 -0.50
C LEU A 59 2.99 8.68 -0.29
N TYR A 60 1.78 8.13 -0.42
CA TYR A 60 0.54 8.88 -0.21
C TYR A 60 0.02 8.88 1.24
N ASN A 61 0.51 7.96 2.07
CA ASN A 61 0.08 7.80 3.46
C ASN A 61 1.28 7.64 4.41
N TYR A 62 2.11 8.69 4.43
CA TYR A 62 3.36 8.70 5.20
C TYR A 62 3.16 8.47 6.71
N ALA A 63 2.02 8.90 7.27
CA ALA A 63 1.68 8.73 8.69
C ALA A 63 1.63 7.26 9.13
N SER A 64 1.39 6.33 8.20
CA SER A 64 1.37 4.89 8.46
C SER A 64 2.64 4.17 7.95
N ARG A 65 3.76 4.90 7.78
CA ARG A 65 5.05 4.39 7.30
C ARG A 65 5.47 3.05 7.92
N GLU A 66 5.44 2.94 9.24
CA GLU A 66 5.88 1.73 9.93
C GLU A 66 5.05 0.51 9.54
N ASN A 67 3.75 0.71 9.31
CA ASN A 67 2.85 -0.36 8.92
C ASN A 67 3.18 -0.86 7.51
N TYR A 68 3.48 0.04 6.57
CA TYR A 68 3.91 -0.35 5.22
C TYR A 68 5.24 -1.11 5.21
N ILE A 69 6.21 -0.70 6.03
CA ILE A 69 7.49 -1.43 6.19
C ILE A 69 7.23 -2.85 6.72
N LYS A 70 6.39 -2.99 7.75
CA LYS A 70 6.00 -4.30 8.31
C LYS A 70 5.27 -5.17 7.28
N ILE A 71 4.36 -4.59 6.49
CA ILE A 71 3.67 -5.31 5.40
C ILE A 71 4.67 -5.84 4.37
N LEU A 72 5.59 -5.00 3.88
CA LEU A 72 6.62 -5.39 2.91
C LEU A 72 7.47 -6.56 3.45
N LYS A 73 7.89 -6.49 4.72
CA LYS A 73 8.61 -7.58 5.37
C LYS A 73 7.79 -8.86 5.44
N ASN A 74 6.51 -8.79 5.82
CA ASN A 74 5.64 -9.94 5.97
C ASN A 74 5.34 -10.65 4.63
N ILE A 75 5.31 -9.93 3.52
CA ILE A 75 5.15 -10.54 2.19
C ILE A 75 6.47 -11.10 1.60
N GLY A 76 7.58 -10.93 2.34
CA GLY A 76 8.90 -11.45 2.00
C GLY A 76 9.74 -10.53 1.12
N PHE A 77 9.61 -9.20 1.27
CA PHE A 77 10.56 -8.25 0.70
C PHE A 77 11.71 -7.98 1.67
N ASP A 78 12.94 -8.09 1.17
CA ASP A 78 14.16 -7.93 1.95
C ASP A 78 14.50 -6.47 2.24
N ASN A 79 15.13 -6.25 3.40
CA ASN A 79 15.51 -4.94 3.91
C ASN A 79 16.48 -4.18 3.01
N GLU A 80 17.29 -4.85 2.18
CA GLU A 80 18.27 -4.21 1.30
C GLU A 80 17.59 -3.37 0.20
N VAL A 81 16.43 -3.84 -0.29
CA VAL A 81 15.59 -3.06 -1.22
C VAL A 81 14.91 -1.91 -0.48
N LEU A 82 14.52 -2.12 0.79
CA LEU A 82 13.90 -1.08 1.60
C LEU A 82 14.87 0.05 1.97
N SER A 83 16.14 -0.27 2.23
CA SER A 83 17.18 0.71 2.55
C SER A 83 17.61 1.56 1.35
N ASN A 84 17.43 1.03 0.14
CA ASN A 84 17.74 1.75 -1.11
C ASN A 84 16.58 2.62 -1.61
N LEU A 85 15.42 2.59 -0.95
CA LEU A 85 14.34 3.52 -1.25
C LEU A 85 14.74 4.90 -0.74
N THR A 86 15.09 5.77 -1.67
CA THR A 86 15.23 7.21 -1.40
C THR A 86 13.84 7.75 -1.10
N PHE A 87 13.46 7.73 0.16
CA PHE A 87 12.25 8.40 0.61
C PHE A 87 12.47 9.91 0.50
N PRO A 88 11.52 10.68 -0.07
CA PRO A 88 11.59 12.12 0.05
C PRO A 88 11.66 12.45 1.54
N LEU A 89 12.77 13.07 1.97
CA LEU A 89 12.88 13.64 3.31
C LEU A 89 11.81 14.72 3.42
N GLU A 90 11.23 14.90 4.61
CA GLU A 90 10.24 15.97 4.86
C GLU A 90 10.74 17.36 4.40
N ASP A 91 12.06 17.59 4.37
CA ASP A 91 12.70 18.82 3.87
C ASP A 91 12.71 19.01 2.34
N SER A 92 12.30 17.99 1.56
CA SER A 92 12.26 18.06 0.09
C SER A 92 10.94 18.56 -0.48
N VAL A 93 9.93 18.76 0.38
CA VAL A 93 8.65 19.34 -0.02
C VAL A 93 8.78 20.86 0.06
N GLU A 94 9.08 21.50 -1.07
CA GLU A 94 8.89 22.95 -1.20
C GLU A 94 7.41 23.26 -0.99
N PHE A 95 7.06 23.77 0.20
CA PHE A 95 5.76 24.38 0.43
C PHE A 95 5.66 25.59 -0.51
N ILE A 96 4.93 25.45 -1.61
CA ILE A 96 4.51 26.61 -2.40
C ILE A 96 3.51 27.36 -1.52
N VAL A 97 4.02 28.36 -0.78
CA VAL A 97 3.19 29.31 -0.05
C VAL A 97 2.42 30.11 -1.08
N ILE A 98 1.13 29.78 -1.24
CA ILE A 98 0.20 30.62 -1.99
C ILE A 98 -0.12 31.80 -1.06
N HIS A 99 0.44 32.97 -1.37
CA HIS A 99 -0.01 34.23 -0.79
C HIS A 99 -1.28 34.66 -1.54
N ASP A 100 -2.39 34.81 -0.80
CA ASP A 100 -3.63 35.43 -1.28
C ASP A 100 -3.45 36.92 -1.64
#